data_AF-A0A2G8L4D9-F1
#
_entry.id   AF-A0A2G8L4D9-F1
#
_cell.length_a   1.000
_cell.length_b   1.000
_cell.length_c   1.000
_cell.angle_alpha   90.00
_cell.angle_beta   90.00
_cell.angle_gamma   90.00
#
_symmetry.space_group_name_H-M   'P 1'
#
loop_
_entity.id
_entity.type
_entity.pdbx_description
1 polymer ?
#
loop_
_entity_poly.entity_id
_entity_poly.type
_entity_poly.pdbx_seq_one_letter_code
_entity_poly.pdbx_strand_id
1 'polypeptide(L)'
;MALELKAKGNEAYKKKELDEAISLYTQAIELDGTNVVFFTNRAAAYYEKGDQEKCREDCLKAIEVGIENRCDYSLLAKAYQRIATSYEKEENYAKAIEFYNKSLVEQRVPDVQKEKNCGNHHVLIVRYVTVY
;
A
#
# COMPACT_ATOMS: atom_id res chain seq x y z
N MET A 1 23.58 -3.59 -6.35
CA MET A 1 22.75 -4.26 -5.29
C MET A 1 21.29 -3.82 -5.42
N ALA A 2 20.30 -4.64 -5.03
CA ALA A 2 18.87 -4.28 -5.16
C ALA A 2 18.50 -2.95 -4.48
N LEU A 3 19.14 -2.64 -3.34
CA LEU A 3 18.96 -1.36 -2.63
C LEU A 3 19.42 -0.14 -3.43
N GLU A 4 20.44 -0.27 -4.27
CA GLU A 4 20.92 0.82 -5.14
C GLU A 4 19.93 1.09 -6.27
N LEU A 5 19.32 0.03 -6.84
CA LEU A 5 18.28 0.18 -7.85
C LEU A 5 17.05 0.89 -7.27
N LYS A 6 16.66 0.55 -6.03
CA LYS A 6 15.63 1.31 -5.30
C LYS A 6 16.01 2.77 -5.13
N ALA A 7 17.25 3.08 -4.74
CA ALA A 7 17.71 4.45 -4.58
C ALA A 7 17.62 5.24 -5.89
N LYS A 8 18.09 4.65 -7.01
CA LYS A 8 17.95 5.22 -8.35
C LYS A 8 16.49 5.40 -8.76
N GLY A 9 15.64 4.41 -8.48
CA GLY A 9 14.20 4.48 -8.73
C GLY A 9 13.53 5.61 -7.95
N ASN A 10 13.94 5.83 -6.70
CA ASN A 10 13.45 6.95 -5.90
C ASN A 10 13.89 8.31 -6.48
N GLU A 11 15.11 8.40 -7.03
CA GLU A 11 15.59 9.61 -7.70
C GLU A 11 14.80 9.89 -8.98
N ALA A 12 14.59 8.88 -9.83
CA ALA A 12 13.74 8.98 -11.02
C ALA A 12 12.30 9.38 -10.66
N TYR A 13 11.73 8.78 -9.60
CA TYR A 13 10.41 9.14 -9.10
C TYR A 13 10.33 10.61 -8.66
N LYS A 14 11.36 11.13 -7.97
CA LYS A 14 11.45 12.56 -7.61
C LYS A 14 11.55 13.48 -8.84
N LYS A 15 12.19 13.01 -9.91
CA LYS A 15 12.27 13.71 -11.19
C LYS A 15 10.98 13.61 -12.01
N LYS A 16 9.96 12.90 -11.53
CA LYS A 16 8.72 12.55 -12.24
C LYS A 16 8.95 11.65 -13.48
N GLU A 17 10.09 10.99 -13.55
CA GLU A 17 10.41 9.98 -14.56
C GLU A 17 9.81 8.63 -14.12
N LEU A 18 8.47 8.54 -14.18
CA LEU A 18 7.71 7.43 -13.59
C LEU A 18 8.02 6.09 -14.28
N ASP A 19 8.16 6.08 -15.61
CA ASP A 19 8.47 4.87 -16.38
C ASP A 19 9.84 4.29 -16.04
N GLU A 20 10.84 5.17 -15.89
CA GLU A 20 12.18 4.77 -15.50
C GLU A 20 12.19 4.27 -14.05
N ALA A 21 11.49 4.96 -13.14
CA ALA A 21 11.33 4.51 -11.76
C ALA A 21 10.70 3.10 -11.68
N ILE A 22 9.65 2.84 -12.46
CA ILE A 22 8.99 1.53 -12.53
C ILE A 22 9.96 0.44 -13.03
N SER A 23 10.75 0.73 -14.07
CA SER A 23 11.74 -0.20 -14.59
C SER A 23 12.81 -0.53 -13.55
N LEU A 24 13.34 0.49 -12.86
CA LEU A 24 14.34 0.33 -11.81
C LEU A 24 13.82 -0.46 -10.60
N TYR A 25 12.59 -0.22 -10.15
CA TYR A 25 11.98 -1.03 -9.09
C TYR A 25 11.71 -2.46 -9.54
N THR A 26 11.37 -2.68 -10.81
CA THR A 26 11.15 -4.03 -11.35
C THR A 26 12.46 -4.83 -11.35
N GLN A 27 13.56 -4.22 -11.79
CA GLN A 27 14.88 -4.84 -11.68
C GLN A 27 15.28 -5.09 -10.21
N ALA A 28 14.91 -4.19 -9.29
CA ALA A 28 15.15 -4.41 -7.86
C ALA A 28 14.39 -5.63 -7.32
N ILE A 29 13.14 -5.83 -7.75
CA ILE A 29 12.30 -6.98 -7.39
C ILE A 29 12.85 -8.28 -8.00
N GLU A 30 13.36 -8.24 -9.23
CA GLU A 30 13.99 -9.40 -9.87
C GLU A 30 15.26 -9.85 -9.15
N LEU A 31 16.02 -8.90 -8.59
CA LEU A 31 17.19 -9.20 -7.77
C LEU A 31 16.83 -9.64 -6.35
N ASP A 32 15.82 -9.01 -5.75
CA ASP A 32 15.37 -9.29 -4.39
C ASP A 32 13.86 -9.06 -4.27
N GLY A 33 13.11 -10.14 -4.51
CA GLY A 33 11.65 -10.15 -4.45
C GLY A 33 11.08 -10.27 -3.04
N THR A 34 11.92 -10.28 -2.00
CA THR A 34 11.46 -10.44 -0.61
C THR A 34 11.09 -9.12 0.05
N ASN A 35 11.51 -8.00 -0.55
CA ASN A 35 11.37 -6.70 0.08
C ASN A 35 10.09 -5.98 -0.35
N VAL A 36 9.15 -5.88 0.59
CA VAL A 36 7.86 -5.15 0.47
C VAL A 36 8.05 -3.70 0.00
N VAL A 37 9.18 -3.07 0.32
CA VAL A 37 9.46 -1.67 -0.04
C VAL A 37 9.54 -1.49 -1.55
N PHE A 38 10.08 -2.45 -2.30
CA PHE A 38 10.19 -2.32 -3.75
C PHE A 38 8.82 -2.33 -4.42
N PHE A 39 7.93 -3.22 -3.99
CA PHE A 39 6.55 -3.27 -4.45
C PHE A 39 5.76 -2.01 -4.09
N THR A 40 5.90 -1.53 -2.84
CA THR A 40 5.18 -0.31 -2.41
C THR A 40 5.66 0.95 -3.11
N ASN A 41 6.95 1.05 -3.45
CA ASN A 41 7.49 2.15 -4.23
C ASN A 41 7.08 2.08 -5.70
N ARG A 42 7.04 0.88 -6.30
CA ARG A 42 6.53 0.68 -7.66
C ARG A 42 5.03 0.99 -7.75
N ALA A 43 4.25 0.60 -6.74
CA ALA A 43 2.85 0.97 -6.62
C ALA A 43 2.64 2.49 -6.57
N ALA A 44 3.50 3.22 -5.83
CA ALA A 44 3.43 4.68 -5.81
C ALA A 44 3.71 5.30 -7.19
N ALA A 45 4.69 4.76 -7.94
CA ALA A 45 4.97 5.18 -9.31
C ALA A 45 3.77 4.93 -10.26
N TYR A 46 3.11 3.78 -10.15
CA TYR A 46 1.89 3.50 -10.91
C TYR A 46 0.73 4.42 -10.51
N TYR A 47 0.57 4.70 -9.21
CA TYR A 47 -0.46 5.60 -8.70
C TYR A 47 -0.34 7.01 -9.29
N GLU A 48 0.88 7.56 -9.29
CA GLU A 48 1.18 8.87 -9.90
C GLU A 48 0.99 8.86 -11.42
N LYS A 49 1.30 7.73 -12.07
CA LYS A 49 1.07 7.55 -13.51
C LYS A 49 -0.42 7.50 -13.87
N GLY A 50 -1.28 7.25 -12.88
CA GLY A 50 -2.71 7.07 -13.07
C GLY A 50 -3.13 5.62 -13.33
N ASP A 51 -2.19 4.67 -13.33
CA ASP A 51 -2.44 3.25 -13.50
C ASP A 51 -2.86 2.63 -12.16
N GLN A 52 -4.14 2.83 -11.82
CA GLN A 52 -4.72 2.40 -10.55
C GLN A 52 -4.78 0.87 -10.43
N GLU A 53 -5.01 0.16 -11.53
CA GLU A 53 -5.03 -1.30 -11.57
C GLU A 53 -3.68 -1.89 -11.16
N LYS A 54 -2.60 -1.47 -11.82
CA LYS A 54 -1.26 -1.97 -11.48
C LYS A 54 -0.79 -1.54 -10.10
N CYS A 55 -1.18 -0.34 -9.65
CA CYS A 55 -0.93 0.09 -8.28
C CYS A 55 -1.53 -0.89 -7.27
N ARG A 56 -2.78 -1.34 -7.49
CA ARG A 56 -3.44 -2.31 -6.61
C ARG A 56 -2.77 -3.68 -6.65
N GLU A 57 -2.45 -4.18 -7.84
CA GLU A 57 -1.75 -5.46 -7.99
C GLU A 57 -0.41 -5.47 -7.23
N ASP A 58 0.38 -4.40 -7.35
CA ASP A 58 1.64 -4.30 -6.63
C ASP A 58 1.44 -4.20 -5.12
N CYS A 59 0.41 -3.50 -4.65
CA CYS A 59 0.10 -3.45 -3.22
C CYS A 59 -0.35 -4.82 -2.69
N LEU A 60 -1.11 -5.60 -3.46
CA LEU A 60 -1.51 -6.97 -3.10
C LEU A 60 -0.28 -7.89 -3.02
N LYS A 61 0.61 -7.83 -4.00
CA LYS A 61 1.89 -8.56 -3.96
C LYS A 61 2.75 -8.14 -2.77
N ALA A 62 2.80 -6.85 -2.46
CA ALA A 62 3.50 -6.34 -1.29
C ALA A 62 2.95 -6.96 0.01
N ILE A 63 1.64 -7.20 0.07
CA ILE A 63 0.97 -7.84 1.21
C ILE A 63 1.35 -9.32 1.30
N GLU A 64 1.26 -10.06 0.20
CA GLU A 64 1.63 -11.48 0.14
C GLU A 64 3.09 -11.70 0.57
N VAL A 65 4.00 -10.93 -0.04
CA VAL A 65 5.44 -10.96 0.27
C VAL A 65 5.69 -10.53 1.72
N GLY A 66 4.95 -9.53 2.22
CA GLY A 66 5.09 -9.06 3.60
C GLY A 66 4.63 -10.07 4.64
N ILE A 67 3.56 -10.82 4.36
CA ILE A 67 3.08 -11.90 5.22
C ILE A 67 4.07 -13.06 5.20
N GLU A 68 4.54 -13.47 4.02
CA GLU A 68 5.51 -14.55 3.86
C GLU A 68 6.83 -14.25 4.60
N ASN A 69 7.33 -13.03 4.48
CA ASN A 69 8.57 -12.59 5.11
C ASN A 69 8.39 -12.08 6.55
N ARG A 70 7.19 -12.20 7.14
CA ARG A 70 6.84 -11.69 8.49
C ARG A 70 7.28 -10.23 8.72
N CYS A 71 7.09 -9.38 7.70
CA CYS A 71 7.38 -7.95 7.78
C CYS A 71 6.44 -7.24 8.79
N ASP A 72 6.85 -6.05 9.21
CA ASP A 72 6.02 -5.21 10.08
C ASP A 72 4.62 -4.98 9.49
N TYR A 73 3.60 -5.23 10.30
CA TYR A 73 2.19 -4.95 9.96
C TYR A 73 1.95 -3.49 9.56
N SER A 74 2.81 -2.57 9.99
CA SER A 74 2.77 -1.17 9.56
C SER A 74 3.00 -0.98 8.05
N LEU A 75 3.78 -1.85 7.41
CA LEU A 75 4.01 -1.83 5.97
C LEU A 75 2.82 -2.41 5.20
N LEU A 76 2.22 -3.48 5.73
CA LEU A 76 0.99 -4.07 5.20
C LEU A 76 -0.18 -3.07 5.24
N ALA A 77 -0.32 -2.36 6.37
CA ALA A 77 -1.32 -1.30 6.53
C ALA A 77 -1.16 -0.19 5.46
N LYS A 78 0.07 0.24 5.17
CA LYS A 78 0.35 1.22 4.11
C LYS A 78 -0.05 0.70 2.72
N ALA A 79 0.16 -0.58 2.44
CA ALA A 79 -0.25 -1.20 1.19
C ALA A 79 -1.78 -1.24 1.08
N TYR A 80 -2.49 -1.66 2.13
CA TYR A 80 -3.95 -1.64 2.17
C TYR A 80 -4.55 -0.24 2.02
N GLN A 81 -3.97 0.77 2.69
CA GLN A 81 -4.39 2.16 2.54
C GLN A 81 -4.23 2.65 1.10
N ARG A 82 -3.13 2.30 0.42
CA ARG A 82 -2.90 2.69 -0.97
C ARG A 82 -3.91 2.03 -1.92
N ILE A 83 -4.29 0.78 -1.69
CA ILE A 83 -5.39 0.12 -2.43
C ILE A 83 -6.71 0.86 -2.20
N ALA A 84 -7.00 1.23 -0.95
CA ALA A 84 -8.22 1.96 -0.63
C ALA A 84 -8.27 3.33 -1.30
N THR A 85 -7.19 4.12 -1.26
CA THR A 85 -7.09 5.40 -1.95
C THR A 85 -7.21 5.25 -3.47
N SER A 86 -6.70 4.16 -4.03
CA SER A 86 -6.88 3.83 -5.45
C SER A 86 -8.36 3.64 -5.81
N TYR A 87 -9.13 2.90 -5.00
CA TYR A 87 -10.56 2.74 -5.19
C TYR A 87 -11.36 4.02 -4.92
N GLU A 88 -10.92 4.84 -3.98
CA GLU A 88 -11.51 6.16 -3.70
C GLU A 88 -11.42 7.08 -4.92
N LYS A 89 -10.29 7.04 -5.64
CA LYS A 89 -10.09 7.78 -6.88
C LYS A 89 -10.94 7.28 -8.05
N GLU A 90 -11.32 6.00 -8.03
CA GLU A 90 -12.27 5.40 -8.97
C GLU A 90 -13.74 5.57 -8.54
N GLU A 91 -14.02 6.34 -7.47
CA GLU A 91 -15.35 6.52 -6.87
C GLU A 91 -15.98 5.22 -6.35
N ASN A 92 -15.18 4.15 -6.22
CA ASN A 92 -15.62 2.87 -5.68
C ASN A 92 -15.47 2.85 -4.16
N TYR A 93 -16.30 3.63 -3.48
CA TYR A 93 -16.24 3.79 -2.03
C TYR A 93 -16.50 2.49 -1.27
N ALA A 94 -17.31 1.58 -1.82
CA ALA A 94 -17.61 0.29 -1.19
C ALA A 94 -16.34 -0.54 -0.98
N LYS A 95 -15.52 -0.68 -2.04
CA LYS A 95 -14.23 -1.39 -1.93
C LYS A 95 -13.21 -0.60 -1.13
N ALA A 96 -13.18 0.73 -1.26
CA ALA A 96 -12.26 1.55 -0.49
C ALA A 96 -12.45 1.35 1.02
N ILE A 97 -13.71 1.36 1.50
CA ILE A 97 -14.04 1.12 2.92
C ILE A 97 -13.61 -0.28 3.36
N GLU A 98 -13.81 -1.30 2.53
CA GLU A 98 -13.38 -2.67 2.83
C GLU A 98 -11.87 -2.74 3.08
N PHE A 99 -11.06 -2.13 2.19
CA PHE A 99 -9.61 -2.15 2.31
C PHE A 99 -9.08 -1.24 3.43
N TYR A 100 -9.74 -0.11 3.71
CA TYR A 100 -9.44 0.68 4.90
C TYR A 100 -9.71 -0.11 6.20
N ASN A 101 -10.82 -0.83 6.26
CA ASN A 101 -11.13 -1.68 7.41
C ASN A 101 -10.09 -2.81 7.56
N LYS A 102 -9.67 -3.45 6.47
CA LYS A 102 -8.58 -4.44 6.49
C LYS A 102 -7.29 -3.84 7.03
N SER A 103 -6.91 -2.62 6.59
CA SER A 103 -5.75 -1.92 7.13
C SER A 103 -5.83 -1.70 8.65
N LEU A 104 -7.02 -1.42 9.19
CA LEU A 104 -7.24 -1.14 10.62
C LEU A 104 -7.30 -2.41 11.47
N VAL A 105 -7.86 -3.50 10.92
CA VAL A 105 -7.94 -4.79 11.61
C VAL A 105 -6.54 -5.40 11.75
N GLU A 106 -5.71 -5.32 10.72
CA GLU A 106 -4.31 -5.79 10.76
C GLU A 106 -3.41 -4.88 11.62
N GLN A 107 -3.83 -3.65 11.91
CA GLN A 107 -3.14 -2.74 12.84
C GLN A 107 -3.39 -3.06 14.33
N ARG A 108 -4.16 -4.11 14.68
CA ARG A 108 -4.49 -4.46 16.07
C ARG A 108 -3.31 -5.05 16.86
N VAL A 109 -2.33 -4.20 17.10
CA VAL A 109 -1.68 -4.00 18.39
C VAL A 109 -2.46 -2.87 19.12
N PRO A 110 -2.59 -2.90 20.45
CA PRO A 110 -3.60 -2.14 21.16
C PRO A 110 -3.20 -0.66 21.31
N ASP A 111 -3.70 0.22 20.45
CA ASP A 111 -4.07 1.59 20.84
C ASP A 111 -5.00 2.21 19.78
N VAL A 112 -6.14 2.73 20.24
CA VAL A 112 -7.20 3.32 19.40
C VAL A 112 -7.19 4.82 19.65
N GLN A 113 -7.04 5.63 18.59
CA GLN A 113 -8.00 6.69 18.24
C GLN A 113 -7.57 7.42 16.95
N LYS A 114 -8.47 7.51 15.96
CA LYS A 114 -8.80 8.75 15.22
C LYS A 114 -9.93 8.50 14.21
N GLU A 115 -11.11 9.02 14.51
CA GLU A 115 -12.20 9.18 13.54
C GLU A 115 -11.81 10.25 12.50
N LYS A 116 -12.12 10.00 11.24
CA LYS A 116 -12.06 11.01 10.18
C LYS A 116 -13.44 11.16 9.55
N ASN A 117 -14.07 12.30 9.77
CA ASN A 117 -15.34 12.67 9.17
C ASN A 117 -15.12 13.12 7.73
N CYS A 118 -15.60 12.34 6.77
CA CYS A 118 -15.78 12.77 5.39
C CYS A 118 -17.27 12.75 5.06
N GLY A 119 -17.92 13.92 5.17
CA GLY A 119 -19.22 14.28 4.59
C GLY A 119 -20.40 13.31 4.80
N ASN A 120 -21.33 13.64 5.71
CA ASN A 120 -22.64 12.99 5.96
C ASN A 120 -22.70 11.44 6.02
N HIS A 121 -21.57 10.75 5.96
CA HIS A 121 -21.42 9.33 6.22
C HIS A 121 -20.50 9.19 7.43
N HIS A 122 -21.10 8.81 8.56
CA HIS A 122 -20.35 8.39 9.73
C HIS A 122 -19.70 7.04 9.41
N VAL A 123 -18.38 7.03 9.22
CA VAL A 123 -17.61 5.79 9.15
C VAL A 123 -17.44 5.29 10.60
N LEU A 124 -18.35 4.42 11.04
CA LEU A 124 -18.22 3.73 12.32
C LEU A 124 -17.12 2.67 12.21
N ILE A 125 -15.97 2.93 12.85
CA ILE A 125 -14.88 1.97 13.00
C ILE A 125 -15.33 0.90 14.01
N VAL A 126 -15.72 -0.28 13.51
CA VAL A 126 -16.22 -1.38 14.34
C VAL A 126 -15.11 -1.98 15.21
N ARG A 127 -15.34 -1.92 16.52
CA ARG A 127 -14.54 -2.57 17.56
C ARG A 127 -14.96 -4.05 17.64
N TYR A 128 -14.22 -4.97 17.06
CA TYR A 128 -14.30 -6.38 17.47
C TYR A 128 -13.53 -6.58 18.77
N VAL A 129 -14.23 -6.67 19.88
CA VAL A 129 -13.73 -7.31 21.10
C VAL A 129 -14.01 -8.79 20.94
N THR A 130 -13.02 -9.65 21.16
CA THR A 130 -13.32 -11.04 21.53
C THR A 130 -12.55 -11.33 22.81
N VAL A 131 -13.35 -11.48 23.87
CA VAL A 131 -13.00 -11.86 25.23
C VAL A 131 -12.69 -13.36 25.24
N TYR A 132 -11.60 -13.77 25.91
CA TYR A 132 -11.57 -14.97 26.75
C TYR A 132 -10.73 -14.69 27.98
#